data_AF-A0A354IPU5-F1
#
_entry.id   AF-A0A354IPU5-F1
#
_cell.length_a   1.000
_cell.length_b   1.000
_cell.length_c   1.000
_cell.angle_alpha   90.00
_cell.angle_beta   90.00
_cell.angle_gamma   90.00
#
_symmetry.space_group_name_H-M   'P 1'
#
loop_
_entity.id
_entity.type
_entity.pdbx_description
1 polymer ?
#
loop_
_entity_poly.entity_id
_entity_poly.type
_entity_poly.pdbx_seq_one_letter_code
_entity_poly.pdbx_strand_id
1 'polypeptide(L)'
;MSLPLAACKKNADPAPPNPPGMPAPADGATAPGVEPTARSAATAAAANADTAAAKGAPGAIPAIPFDFSTVAEAAGAVPPFPYVDYPPKVHSGGRWTRETPMDRVYVILGDHLHALEGRVMTRQFAHRDAGMSELEVRRNYENALAAIGAVKVSTVQPDNPAIVAAAGGDDYFLRKSMLMIPDLGMSYDVYLARKGNARHWIVVTTNDSETGLLTVEEKPFAQTVGLEGSRDTPVAASGSPATAAQPVDIASLPVSTAALPPFPYLAYPPGLHEGSQFTRHANFDAVSIIVGNQLRSVEGEVETRTFPIKNANLSAWAVRRNYEAAVKALGGVKVNAVGPEDQALLAANTGK
;
A
#
# COMPACT_ATOMS: atom_id res chain seq x y z
N MET A 1 40.87 -17.11 34.21
CA MET A 1 40.43 -18.14 35.17
C MET A 1 39.05 -18.61 34.76
N SER A 2 38.98 -19.80 34.15
CA SER A 2 37.73 -20.53 33.87
C SER A 2 37.22 -21.19 35.14
N LEU A 3 35.89 -21.32 35.27
CA LEU A 3 35.11 -22.39 35.95
C LEU A 3 33.60 -22.04 35.87
N PRO A 4 32.66 -23.00 35.97
CA PRO A 4 31.92 -23.50 34.81
C PRO A 4 30.38 -23.40 34.90
N LEU A 5 29.73 -23.86 33.81
CA LEU A 5 28.29 -24.07 33.65
C LEU A 5 27.68 -25.01 34.70
N ALA A 6 26.44 -24.71 35.13
CA ALA A 6 25.49 -25.68 35.67
C ALA A 6 24.10 -25.46 35.06
N ALA A 7 23.52 -26.55 34.56
CA ALA A 7 22.21 -26.64 33.92
C ALA A 7 21.07 -26.67 34.95
N CYS A 8 19.97 -25.97 34.67
CA CYS A 8 18.69 -26.16 35.36
C CYS A 8 17.62 -26.68 34.40
N LYS A 9 16.97 -27.76 34.84
CA LYS A 9 16.02 -28.60 34.14
C LYS A 9 14.64 -27.94 33.98
N LYS A 10 13.99 -28.30 32.87
CA LYS A 10 12.59 -28.10 32.51
C LYS A 10 11.69 -28.95 33.41
N ASN A 11 10.78 -28.32 34.15
CA ASN A 11 9.66 -29.01 34.81
C ASN A 11 8.40 -28.83 33.94
N ALA A 12 7.75 -29.96 33.65
CA ALA A 12 6.50 -30.05 32.91
C ALA A 12 5.34 -30.05 33.90
N ASP A 13 4.33 -29.22 33.64
CA ASP A 13 3.05 -29.25 34.35
C ASP A 13 2.15 -30.38 33.81
N PRO A 14 1.39 -31.07 34.68
CA PRO A 14 0.51 -32.17 34.30
C PRO A 14 -0.86 -31.69 33.78
N ALA A 15 -1.40 -32.45 32.81
CA ALA A 15 -2.73 -32.26 32.22
C ALA A 15 -3.88 -32.65 33.17
N PRO A 16 -5.07 -32.02 33.06
CA PRO A 16 -6.26 -32.41 33.83
C PRO A 16 -6.95 -33.68 33.27
N PRO A 17 -7.67 -34.44 34.12
CA PRO A 17 -8.23 -35.75 33.78
C PRO A 17 -9.57 -35.69 33.01
N ASN A 18 -9.74 -36.63 32.07
CA ASN A 18 -11.00 -36.89 31.35
C ASN A 18 -12.02 -37.68 32.20
N PRO A 19 -13.34 -37.42 32.06
CA PRO A 19 -14.40 -38.22 32.68
C PRO A 19 -14.78 -39.48 31.87
N PRO A 20 -15.45 -40.49 32.49
CA PRO A 20 -15.62 -41.83 31.93
C PRO A 20 -16.98 -42.10 31.24
N GLY A 21 -16.95 -42.88 30.15
CA GLY A 21 -17.75 -44.10 29.93
C GLY A 21 -19.23 -44.03 29.51
N MET A 22 -19.51 -44.51 28.28
CA MET A 22 -20.81 -44.81 27.62
C MET A 22 -21.75 -45.77 28.37
N PRO A 23 -23.02 -45.95 27.91
CA PRO A 23 -23.31 -47.06 26.97
C PRO A 23 -24.24 -46.71 25.79
N ALA A 24 -24.19 -47.54 24.75
CA ALA A 24 -24.98 -47.53 23.51
C ALA A 24 -26.23 -48.46 23.57
N PRO A 25 -26.78 -48.98 22.46
CA PRO A 25 -27.86 -48.45 21.62
C PRO A 25 -29.17 -49.28 21.69
N ALA A 26 -30.22 -48.89 20.97
CA ALA A 26 -31.39 -49.75 20.73
C ALA A 26 -31.96 -49.58 19.31
N ASP A 27 -32.33 -50.74 18.74
CA ASP A 27 -32.74 -51.06 17.38
C ASP A 27 -34.14 -50.57 16.95
N GLY A 28 -34.38 -50.59 15.64
CA GLY A 28 -35.51 -51.38 15.11
C GLY A 28 -36.64 -50.69 14.34
N ALA A 29 -36.55 -50.78 13.01
CA ALA A 29 -37.56 -51.43 12.13
C ALA A 29 -38.78 -50.65 11.54
N THR A 30 -38.68 -50.48 10.21
CA THR A 30 -39.66 -50.75 9.11
C THR A 30 -40.88 -49.87 8.78
N ALA A 31 -41.02 -49.69 7.45
CA ALA A 31 -41.95 -48.91 6.61
C ALA A 31 -43.32 -49.65 6.38
N PRO A 32 -44.25 -49.36 5.42
CA PRO A 32 -44.08 -48.68 4.10
C PRO A 32 -45.21 -47.76 3.57
N GLY A 33 -44.90 -47.07 2.46
CA GLY A 33 -45.78 -47.04 1.27
C GLY A 33 -46.38 -45.70 0.85
N VAL A 34 -45.78 -45.03 -0.15
CA VAL A 34 -46.44 -44.62 -1.43
C VAL A 34 -45.39 -44.11 -2.44
N GLU A 35 -45.39 -44.72 -3.62
CA GLU A 35 -44.81 -44.19 -4.88
C GLU A 35 -45.75 -43.07 -5.44
N PRO A 36 -45.28 -42.09 -6.25
CA PRO A 36 -44.89 -42.41 -7.62
C PRO A 36 -43.81 -41.54 -8.29
N THR A 37 -43.26 -42.12 -9.37
CA THR A 37 -42.79 -41.49 -10.63
C THR A 37 -41.49 -40.68 -10.64
N ALA A 38 -40.51 -41.31 -11.29
CA ALA A 38 -39.20 -40.80 -11.68
C ALA A 38 -39.25 -39.58 -12.62
N ARG A 39 -38.38 -38.60 -12.34
CA ARG A 39 -37.74 -37.75 -13.36
C ARG A 39 -36.31 -37.41 -12.92
N SER A 40 -35.36 -38.02 -13.62
CA SER A 40 -33.94 -37.66 -13.78
C SER A 40 -33.08 -37.35 -12.53
N ALA A 41 -32.30 -38.34 -12.12
CA ALA A 41 -30.97 -38.23 -11.52
C ALA A 41 -30.03 -37.38 -12.42
N ALA A 42 -28.89 -36.79 -12.03
CA ALA A 42 -28.09 -36.55 -10.83
C ALA A 42 -27.13 -35.39 -11.27
N THR A 43 -26.51 -34.55 -10.44
CA THR A 43 -25.69 -34.83 -9.26
C THR A 43 -25.56 -33.54 -8.45
N ALA A 44 -25.91 -33.61 -7.17
CA ALA A 44 -25.53 -32.63 -6.16
C ALA A 44 -24.08 -32.85 -5.73
N ALA A 45 -23.41 -31.76 -5.36
CA ALA A 45 -22.68 -31.61 -4.10
C ALA A 45 -21.36 -30.84 -4.27
N ALA A 46 -21.26 -29.79 -3.48
CA ALA A 46 -20.10 -29.35 -2.72
C ALA A 46 -18.79 -29.16 -3.49
N ALA A 47 -18.24 -27.95 -3.44
CA ALA A 47 -17.54 -27.48 -2.26
C ALA A 47 -17.02 -26.06 -2.51
N ASN A 48 -16.94 -25.32 -1.42
CA ASN A 48 -16.25 -24.04 -1.32
C ASN A 48 -14.89 -24.12 -2.03
N ALA A 49 -14.77 -23.36 -3.12
CA ALA A 49 -13.46 -23.01 -3.66
C ALA A 49 -12.87 -21.95 -2.72
N ASP A 50 -12.09 -22.47 -1.78
CA ASP A 50 -11.05 -21.79 -1.02
C ASP A 50 -10.35 -20.77 -1.92
N THR A 51 -10.74 -19.50 -1.78
CA THR A 51 -10.03 -18.39 -2.40
C THR A 51 -9.03 -17.92 -1.37
N ALA A 52 -7.97 -18.70 -1.18
CA ALA A 52 -6.77 -18.25 -0.51
C ALA A 52 -6.21 -17.08 -1.34
N ALA A 53 -6.53 -15.86 -0.91
CA ALA A 53 -6.07 -14.63 -1.51
C ALA A 53 -4.54 -14.64 -1.54
N ALA A 54 -3.99 -14.77 -2.74
CA ALA A 54 -2.57 -14.57 -2.99
C ALA A 54 -2.19 -13.17 -2.50
N LYS A 55 -1.27 -13.14 -1.53
CA LYS A 55 -0.72 -11.93 -0.92
C LYS A 55 0.27 -11.27 -1.88
N GLY A 56 -0.25 -10.75 -2.99
CA GLY A 56 0.49 -9.93 -3.95
C GLY A 56 0.18 -8.46 -3.75
N ALA A 57 1.13 -7.58 -4.10
CA ALA A 57 1.00 -6.12 -4.07
C ALA A 57 -0.43 -5.59 -4.29
N PRO A 58 -0.90 -4.58 -3.53
CA PRO A 58 -2.29 -4.14 -3.60
C PRO A 58 -2.69 -3.93 -5.06
N GLY A 59 -3.62 -4.77 -5.52
CA GLY A 59 -4.33 -4.54 -6.77
C GLY A 59 -4.89 -3.13 -6.75
N ALA A 60 -5.06 -2.52 -7.93
CA ALA A 60 -5.63 -1.19 -8.02
C ALA A 60 -6.98 -1.19 -7.28
N ILE A 61 -7.04 -0.54 -6.11
CA ILE A 61 -8.27 -0.40 -5.35
C ILE A 61 -9.21 0.42 -6.22
N PRO A 62 -10.38 -0.13 -6.59
CA PRO A 62 -11.30 0.57 -7.47
C PRO A 62 -11.69 1.89 -6.83
N ALA A 63 -11.53 2.98 -7.58
CA ALA A 63 -11.95 4.29 -7.12
C ALA A 63 -13.49 4.31 -7.03
N ILE A 64 -14.00 4.38 -5.81
CA ILE A 64 -15.43 4.59 -5.59
C ILE A 64 -15.71 6.08 -5.76
N PRO A 65 -16.67 6.48 -6.61
CA PRO A 65 -17.02 7.88 -6.78
C PRO A 65 -17.56 8.46 -5.47
N PHE A 66 -16.95 9.55 -5.01
CA PHE A 66 -17.44 10.35 -3.89
C PHE A 66 -17.91 11.71 -4.41
N ASP A 67 -19.14 12.10 -4.08
CA ASP A 67 -19.65 13.42 -4.43
C ASP A 67 -19.11 14.48 -3.47
N PHE A 68 -18.01 15.11 -3.86
CA PHE A 68 -17.38 16.19 -3.11
C PHE A 68 -18.26 17.44 -2.97
N SER A 69 -19.35 17.59 -3.73
CA SER A 69 -20.27 18.73 -3.58
C SER A 69 -21.08 18.66 -2.29
N THR A 70 -21.17 17.48 -1.68
CA THR A 70 -21.79 17.27 -0.36
C THR A 70 -20.98 17.89 0.78
N VAL A 71 -19.70 18.20 0.56
CA VAL A 71 -18.84 18.90 1.52
C VAL A 71 -18.87 20.39 1.20
N ALA A 72 -19.39 21.18 2.14
CA ALA A 72 -19.49 22.62 2.00
C ALA A 72 -18.11 23.27 1.79
N GLU A 73 -18.10 24.36 1.02
CA GLU A 73 -16.90 25.15 0.84
C GLU A 73 -16.56 25.96 2.10
N ALA A 74 -15.28 26.01 2.45
CA ALA A 74 -14.79 26.79 3.57
C ALA A 74 -15.08 28.29 3.36
N ALA A 75 -15.84 28.88 4.27
CA ALA A 75 -16.17 30.31 4.24
C ALA A 75 -14.93 31.20 4.45
N GLY A 76 -14.01 30.78 5.32
CA GLY A 76 -12.77 31.49 5.64
C GLY A 76 -11.61 31.23 4.66
N ALA A 77 -10.48 31.87 4.91
CA ALA A 77 -9.22 31.53 4.26
C ALA A 77 -8.68 30.22 4.86
N VAL A 78 -8.29 29.27 4.01
CA VAL A 78 -7.54 28.09 4.47
C VAL A 78 -6.09 28.53 4.66
N PRO A 79 -5.45 28.25 5.81
CA PRO A 79 -4.03 28.56 6.02
C PRO A 79 -3.14 27.87 4.98
N PRO A 80 -1.87 28.29 4.80
CA PRO A 80 -0.96 27.55 3.95
C PRO A 80 -0.72 26.14 4.48
N PHE A 81 -0.38 25.19 3.60
CA PHE A 81 0.05 23.85 3.98
C PHE A 81 1.14 23.92 5.08
N PRO A 82 1.00 23.19 6.20
CA PRO A 82 0.13 22.02 6.44
C PRO A 82 -1.21 22.32 7.15
N TYR A 83 -1.73 23.54 7.03
CA TYR A 83 -3.05 24.00 7.50
C TYR A 83 -3.22 24.17 9.03
N VAL A 84 -2.71 23.24 9.83
CA VAL A 84 -2.71 23.28 11.30
C VAL A 84 -1.28 23.09 11.81
N ASP A 85 -0.93 23.56 13.01
CA ASP A 85 0.43 23.43 13.59
C ASP A 85 0.47 22.44 14.77
N TYR A 86 1.67 22.19 15.31
CA TYR A 86 1.87 21.55 16.61
C TYR A 86 1.30 22.41 17.75
N PRO A 87 0.93 21.80 18.89
CA PRO A 87 0.63 22.57 20.08
C PRO A 87 1.83 23.44 20.50
N PRO A 88 1.62 24.69 20.97
CA PRO A 88 2.71 25.63 21.24
C PRO A 88 3.78 25.14 22.21
N LYS A 89 3.41 24.25 23.14
CA LYS A 89 4.32 23.70 24.16
C LYS A 89 5.25 22.61 23.65
N VAL A 90 4.94 21.98 22.50
CA VAL A 90 5.81 20.95 21.93
C VAL A 90 7.10 21.59 21.44
N HIS A 91 8.20 21.31 22.14
CA HIS A 91 9.53 21.80 21.77
C HIS A 91 10.05 21.11 20.50
N SER A 92 11.05 21.70 19.83
CA SER A 92 11.57 21.20 18.54
C SER A 92 12.00 19.73 18.58
N GLY A 93 12.69 19.29 19.64
CA GLY A 93 13.10 17.89 19.81
C GLY A 93 11.95 16.88 20.00
N GLY A 94 10.74 17.34 20.33
CA GLY A 94 9.53 16.51 20.46
C GLY A 94 8.66 16.52 19.20
N ARG A 95 9.08 17.23 18.14
CA ARG A 95 8.38 17.29 16.86
C ARG A 95 9.01 16.32 15.88
N TRP A 96 8.26 15.32 15.47
CA TRP A 96 8.63 14.44 14.38
C TRP A 96 7.88 14.86 13.13
N THR A 97 8.58 15.40 12.13
CA THR A 97 8.00 15.84 10.86
C THR A 97 8.69 15.15 9.70
N ARG A 98 7.92 14.64 8.74
CA ARG A 98 8.42 14.16 7.45
C ARG A 98 7.54 14.70 6.35
N GLU A 99 8.17 15.32 5.36
CA GLU A 99 7.49 15.79 4.16
C GLU A 99 7.98 15.02 2.94
N THR A 100 7.05 14.70 2.05
CA THR A 100 7.29 14.10 0.74
C THR A 100 6.59 14.96 -0.32
N PRO A 101 7.32 15.55 -1.29
CA PRO A 101 6.72 16.46 -2.28
C PRO A 101 5.64 15.83 -3.16
N MET A 102 5.77 14.53 -3.41
CA MET A 102 4.86 13.74 -4.21
C MET A 102 4.86 12.30 -3.68
N ASP A 103 3.71 11.84 -3.20
CA ASP A 103 3.48 10.45 -2.82
C ASP A 103 2.03 10.06 -3.08
N ARG A 104 1.75 8.76 -2.98
CA ARG A 104 0.38 8.25 -2.91
C ARG A 104 0.11 7.66 -1.54
N VAL A 105 -0.95 8.16 -0.91
CA VAL A 105 -1.47 7.64 0.36
C VAL A 105 -2.94 7.29 0.20
N TYR A 106 -3.50 6.57 1.16
CA TYR A 106 -4.92 6.29 1.21
C TYR A 106 -5.54 6.92 2.43
N VAL A 107 -6.80 7.33 2.31
CA VAL A 107 -7.63 7.76 3.42
C VAL A 107 -8.94 6.98 3.41
N ILE A 108 -9.61 6.92 4.56
CA ILE A 108 -10.97 6.40 4.65
C ILE A 108 -11.93 7.54 4.36
N LEU A 109 -12.63 7.47 3.23
CA LEU A 109 -13.64 8.43 2.80
C LEU A 109 -15.00 7.75 2.88
N GLY A 110 -15.86 8.22 3.78
CA GLY A 110 -17.03 7.45 4.20
C GLY A 110 -16.59 6.10 4.78
N ASP A 111 -16.93 5.04 4.06
CA ASP A 111 -16.73 3.63 4.40
C ASP A 111 -15.75 2.89 3.46
N HIS A 112 -14.99 3.62 2.64
CA HIS A 112 -14.08 3.02 1.67
C HIS A 112 -12.72 3.71 1.63
N LEU A 113 -11.73 3.00 1.05
CA LEU A 113 -10.41 3.55 0.79
C LEU A 113 -10.43 4.46 -0.43
N HIS A 114 -9.90 5.66 -0.26
CA HIS A 114 -9.72 6.65 -1.32
C HIS A 114 -8.23 6.97 -1.47
N ALA A 115 -7.72 6.82 -2.69
CA ALA A 115 -6.33 7.13 -3.00
C ALA A 115 -6.16 8.65 -3.19
N LEU A 116 -5.13 9.21 -2.56
CA LEU A 116 -4.72 10.60 -2.72
C LEU A 116 -3.31 10.65 -3.26
N GLU A 117 -3.08 11.49 -4.27
CA GLU A 117 -1.77 11.74 -4.86
C GLU A 117 -1.41 13.22 -4.70
N GLY A 118 -0.22 13.50 -4.18
CA GLY A 118 0.25 14.86 -4.03
C GLY A 118 1.31 15.06 -2.96
N ARG A 119 1.39 16.28 -2.43
CA ARG A 119 2.32 16.62 -1.34
C ARG A 119 1.79 16.05 -0.04
N VAL A 120 2.61 15.26 0.63
CA VAL A 120 2.26 14.55 1.87
C VAL A 120 3.17 15.03 2.99
N MET A 121 2.59 15.31 4.15
CA MET A 121 3.36 15.57 5.37
C MET A 121 2.80 14.78 6.54
N THR A 122 3.67 14.02 7.20
CA THR A 122 3.36 13.39 8.48
C THR A 122 4.00 14.16 9.62
N ARG A 123 3.26 14.27 10.72
CA ARG A 123 3.73 14.87 11.96
C ARG A 123 3.33 14.02 13.14
N GLN A 124 4.17 13.98 14.16
CA GLN A 124 3.90 13.27 15.41
C GLN A 124 4.49 14.01 16.60
N PHE A 125 3.82 13.94 17.74
CA PHE A 125 4.29 14.47 19.02
C PHE A 125 3.68 13.69 20.19
N ALA A 126 4.39 13.65 21.33
CA ALA A 126 3.88 13.05 22.55
C ALA A 126 3.01 14.06 23.34
N HIS A 127 1.92 13.59 23.92
CA HIS A 127 1.00 14.38 24.74
C HIS A 127 1.68 15.04 25.94
N ARG A 128 2.65 14.33 26.54
CA ARG A 128 3.47 14.86 27.64
C ARG A 128 4.27 16.11 27.24
N ASP A 129 4.74 16.18 25.99
CA ASP A 129 5.53 17.32 25.49
C ASP A 129 4.60 18.50 25.16
N ALA A 130 3.34 18.22 24.81
CA ALA A 130 2.30 19.23 24.67
C ALA A 130 1.72 19.69 26.03
N GLY A 131 1.90 18.90 27.09
CA GLY A 131 1.24 19.12 28.38
C GLY A 131 -0.29 19.07 28.27
N MET A 132 -0.81 18.18 27.43
CA MET A 132 -2.24 18.03 27.12
C MET A 132 -2.67 16.58 27.33
N SER A 133 -3.95 16.36 27.65
CA SER A 133 -4.55 15.01 27.61
C SER A 133 -4.95 14.62 26.18
N GLU A 134 -5.19 13.33 25.91
CA GLU A 134 -5.76 12.88 24.63
C GLU A 134 -7.06 13.63 24.28
N LEU A 135 -7.97 13.79 25.25
CA LEU A 135 -9.22 14.50 25.05
C LEU A 135 -8.99 15.97 24.67
N GLU A 136 -8.07 16.64 25.34
CA GLU A 136 -7.71 18.03 25.04
C GLU A 136 -7.09 18.17 23.65
N VAL A 137 -6.16 17.30 23.27
CA VAL A 137 -5.55 17.30 21.93
C VAL A 137 -6.61 17.07 20.85
N ARG A 138 -7.47 16.05 21.04
CA ARG A 138 -8.56 15.74 20.10
C ARG A 138 -9.48 16.95 19.91
N ARG A 139 -9.93 17.57 21.01
CA ARG A 139 -10.83 18.75 20.94
C ARG A 139 -10.15 19.96 20.34
N ASN A 140 -8.86 20.18 20.63
CA ASN A 140 -8.11 21.29 20.04
C ASN A 140 -7.98 21.14 18.52
N TYR A 141 -7.64 19.95 18.02
CA TYR A 141 -7.57 19.73 16.57
C TYR A 141 -8.94 19.73 15.90
N GLU A 142 -9.97 19.13 16.50
CA GLU A 142 -11.35 19.23 15.99
C GLU A 142 -11.79 20.68 15.84
N ASN A 143 -11.55 21.52 16.85
CA ASN A 143 -11.92 22.94 16.81
C ASN A 143 -11.10 23.72 15.76
N ALA A 144 -9.79 23.46 15.66
CA ALA A 144 -8.93 24.10 14.66
C ALA A 144 -9.35 23.72 13.23
N LEU A 145 -9.72 22.46 13.01
CA LEU A 145 -10.18 21.95 11.73
C LEU A 145 -11.56 22.51 11.38
N ALA A 146 -12.48 22.59 12.35
CA ALA A 146 -13.77 23.25 12.16
C ALA A 146 -13.62 24.74 11.80
N ALA A 147 -12.66 25.44 12.41
CA ALA A 147 -12.39 26.86 12.12
C ALA A 147 -11.93 27.12 10.68
N ILE A 148 -11.26 26.16 10.04
CA ILE A 148 -10.89 26.23 8.61
C ILE A 148 -11.95 25.62 7.68
N GLY A 149 -13.13 25.27 8.21
CA GLY A 149 -14.23 24.68 7.45
C GLY A 149 -14.03 23.21 7.08
N ALA A 150 -13.11 22.50 7.75
CA ALA A 150 -12.95 21.07 7.54
C ALA A 150 -14.04 20.29 8.26
N VAL A 151 -14.56 19.25 7.60
CA VAL A 151 -15.56 18.34 8.16
C VAL A 151 -14.98 16.93 8.23
N LYS A 152 -15.37 16.16 9.25
CA LYS A 152 -15.01 14.74 9.34
C LYS A 152 -15.73 13.98 8.24
N VAL A 153 -14.98 13.23 7.43
CA VAL A 153 -15.50 12.46 6.29
C VAL A 153 -15.35 10.95 6.46
N SER A 154 -14.57 10.46 7.43
CA SER A 154 -14.54 9.03 7.75
C SER A 154 -15.75 8.64 8.62
N THR A 155 -16.45 7.56 8.23
CA THR A 155 -17.57 6.98 8.99
C THR A 155 -17.22 5.66 9.67
N VAL A 156 -16.08 5.06 9.31
CA VAL A 156 -15.56 3.81 9.87
C VAL A 156 -14.09 3.95 10.30
N GLN A 157 -13.62 3.01 11.12
CA GLN A 157 -12.23 2.91 11.55
C GLN A 157 -11.45 1.88 10.70
N PRO A 158 -10.10 1.89 10.74
CA PRO A 158 -9.26 1.01 9.93
C PRO A 158 -9.41 -0.49 10.23
N ASP A 159 -9.91 -0.86 11.42
CA ASP A 159 -10.21 -2.25 11.81
C ASP A 159 -11.51 -2.78 11.18
N ASN A 160 -12.26 -1.94 10.48
CA ASN A 160 -13.43 -2.38 9.74
C ASN A 160 -13.04 -3.48 8.74
N PRO A 161 -13.66 -4.68 8.80
CA PRO A 161 -13.30 -5.81 7.94
C PRO A 161 -13.38 -5.51 6.44
N ALA A 162 -14.29 -4.62 6.01
CA ALA A 162 -14.41 -4.23 4.61
C ALA A 162 -13.20 -3.38 4.15
N ILE A 163 -12.67 -2.53 5.02
CA ILE A 163 -11.46 -1.73 4.73
C ILE A 163 -10.24 -2.64 4.65
N VAL A 164 -10.10 -3.57 5.61
CA VAL A 164 -9.01 -4.56 5.61
C VAL A 164 -9.07 -5.45 4.37
N ALA A 165 -10.26 -5.95 4.02
CA ALA A 165 -10.47 -6.74 2.81
C ALA A 165 -10.15 -5.95 1.53
N ALA A 166 -10.56 -4.68 1.45
CA ALA A 166 -10.25 -3.79 0.32
C ALA A 166 -8.74 -3.54 0.16
N ALA A 167 -7.97 -3.63 1.24
CA ALA A 167 -6.51 -3.56 1.23
C ALA A 167 -5.81 -4.92 0.98
N GLY A 168 -6.56 -5.98 0.65
CA GLY A 168 -6.01 -7.31 0.40
C GLY A 168 -5.87 -8.19 1.65
N GLY A 169 -6.53 -7.84 2.75
CA GLY A 169 -6.59 -8.66 3.96
C GLY A 169 -5.41 -8.49 4.93
N ASP A 170 -4.46 -7.60 4.64
CA ASP A 170 -3.31 -7.32 5.51
C ASP A 170 -3.50 -6.01 6.29
N ASP A 171 -3.98 -6.12 7.53
CA ASP A 171 -4.20 -4.98 8.43
C ASP A 171 -2.92 -4.19 8.74
N TYR A 172 -1.78 -4.87 8.89
CA TYR A 172 -0.51 -4.20 9.13
C TYR A 172 -0.11 -3.34 7.93
N PHE A 173 -0.20 -3.91 6.72
CA PHE A 173 0.08 -3.19 5.48
C PHE A 173 -0.88 -2.02 5.27
N LEU A 174 -2.19 -2.22 5.50
CA LEU A 174 -3.20 -1.16 5.46
C LEU A 174 -2.79 0.00 6.38
N ARG A 175 -2.57 -0.27 7.66
CA ARG A 175 -2.32 0.76 8.66
C ARG A 175 -0.98 1.46 8.46
N LYS A 176 0.10 0.71 8.20
CA LYS A 176 1.46 1.28 8.11
C LYS A 176 1.78 1.87 6.74
N SER A 177 1.40 1.18 5.67
CA SER A 177 1.84 1.53 4.32
C SER A 177 0.82 2.35 3.54
N MET A 178 -0.47 2.18 3.82
CA MET A 178 -1.53 2.89 3.08
C MET A 178 -2.05 4.10 3.84
N LEU A 179 -2.44 3.93 5.11
CA LEU A 179 -3.02 4.98 5.96
C LEU A 179 -1.98 5.78 6.76
N MET A 180 -0.71 5.36 6.73
CA MET A 180 0.43 5.99 7.43
C MET A 180 0.24 6.18 8.95
N ILE A 181 -0.40 5.22 9.62
CA ILE A 181 -0.68 5.30 11.06
C ILE A 181 0.60 5.01 11.87
N PRO A 182 1.09 5.95 12.71
CA PRO A 182 2.35 5.80 13.45
C PRO A 182 2.37 4.65 14.44
N ASP A 183 1.23 4.35 15.08
CA ASP A 183 1.03 3.22 16.00
C ASP A 183 -0.31 2.52 15.68
N LEU A 184 -0.34 1.19 15.72
CA LEU A 184 -1.52 0.41 15.34
C LEU A 184 -2.72 0.63 16.27
N GLY A 185 -2.50 1.05 17.52
CA GLY A 185 -3.53 1.31 18.52
C GLY A 185 -4.16 2.72 18.46
N MET A 186 -3.78 3.55 17.50
CA MET A 186 -4.36 4.89 17.38
C MET A 186 -5.77 4.88 16.77
N SER A 187 -6.62 5.79 17.24
CA SER A 187 -7.83 6.19 16.52
C SER A 187 -7.47 6.83 15.18
N TYR A 188 -8.41 6.88 14.24
CA TYR A 188 -8.18 7.42 12.90
C TYR A 188 -9.37 8.22 12.40
N ASP A 189 -9.20 9.53 12.27
CA ASP A 189 -10.24 10.44 11.79
C ASP A 189 -9.75 11.26 10.60
N VAL A 190 -10.52 11.25 9.52
CA VAL A 190 -10.20 11.99 8.28
C VAL A 190 -11.08 13.21 8.20
N TYR A 191 -10.46 14.36 7.97
CA TYR A 191 -11.09 15.65 7.78
C TYR A 191 -10.78 16.22 6.40
N LEU A 192 -11.78 16.85 5.79
CA LEU A 192 -11.68 17.49 4.48
C LEU A 192 -12.23 18.91 4.55
N ALA A 193 -11.43 19.90 4.16
CA ALA A 193 -11.90 21.24 3.79
C ALA A 193 -11.83 21.43 2.27
N ARG A 194 -12.82 22.12 1.70
CA ARG A 194 -12.81 22.52 0.29
C ARG A 194 -12.65 24.03 0.15
N LYS A 195 -11.84 24.48 -0.81
CA LYS A 195 -11.76 25.88 -1.22
C LYS A 195 -11.60 25.98 -2.73
N GLY A 196 -12.60 26.49 -3.44
CA GLY A 196 -12.70 26.35 -4.89
C GLY A 196 -12.55 24.88 -5.32
N ASN A 197 -11.60 24.63 -6.22
CA ASN A 197 -11.27 23.27 -6.68
C ASN A 197 -10.27 22.54 -5.77
N ALA A 198 -9.69 23.21 -4.77
CA ALA A 198 -8.71 22.62 -3.88
C ALA A 198 -9.39 21.81 -2.76
N ARG A 199 -8.73 20.70 -2.40
CA ARG A 199 -9.13 19.79 -1.33
C ARG A 199 -7.98 19.69 -0.34
N HIS A 200 -8.28 19.97 0.92
CA HIS A 200 -7.31 20.02 2.00
C HIS A 200 -7.61 18.87 2.96
N TRP A 201 -6.77 17.84 2.92
CA TRP A 201 -6.97 16.62 3.69
C TRP A 201 -6.10 16.64 4.94
N ILE A 202 -6.73 16.38 6.09
CA ILE A 202 -6.04 16.21 7.36
C ILE A 202 -6.57 14.94 8.01
N VAL A 203 -5.68 14.02 8.35
CA VAL A 203 -5.98 12.88 9.20
C VAL A 203 -5.41 13.17 10.59
N VAL A 204 -6.21 12.97 11.61
CA VAL A 204 -5.79 13.02 13.02
C VAL A 204 -5.81 11.60 13.55
N THR A 205 -4.67 11.13 14.03
CA THR A 205 -4.55 9.85 14.74
C THR A 205 -4.10 10.09 16.16
N THR A 206 -4.71 9.45 17.15
CA THR A 206 -4.32 9.64 18.55
C THR A 206 -4.54 8.38 19.36
N ASN A 207 -3.72 8.15 20.37
CA ASN A 207 -3.96 7.20 21.45
C ASN A 207 -3.86 7.94 22.78
N ASP A 208 -3.60 7.25 23.89
CA ASP A 208 -3.45 7.85 25.21
C ASP A 208 -2.19 8.71 25.37
N SER A 209 -1.14 8.44 24.58
CA SER A 209 0.22 8.97 24.80
C SER A 209 0.73 9.93 23.72
N GLU A 210 0.21 9.84 22.50
CA GLU A 210 0.69 10.61 21.36
C GLU A 210 -0.37 10.86 20.28
N THR A 211 -0.11 11.88 19.47
CA THR A 211 -0.91 12.26 18.32
C THR A 211 -0.06 12.30 17.06
N GLY A 212 -0.60 11.73 15.98
CA GLY A 212 -0.12 11.83 14.62
C GLY A 212 -1.05 12.70 13.76
N LEU A 213 -0.47 13.42 12.81
CA LEU A 213 -1.18 14.14 11.76
C LEU A 213 -0.64 13.69 10.41
N LEU A 214 -1.52 13.36 9.48
CA LEU A 214 -1.20 13.20 8.07
C LEU A 214 -1.92 14.31 7.30
N THR A 215 -1.18 15.14 6.58
CA THR A 215 -1.72 16.23 5.77
C THR A 215 -1.41 15.97 4.30
N VAL A 216 -2.41 16.09 3.43
CA VAL A 216 -2.26 15.89 1.99
C VAL A 216 -2.80 17.11 1.23
N GLU A 217 -1.99 17.62 0.31
CA GLU A 217 -2.37 18.59 -0.72
C GLU A 217 -2.31 17.87 -2.07
N GLU A 218 -3.48 17.64 -2.69
CA GLU A 218 -3.56 16.94 -3.97
C GLU A 218 -2.77 17.70 -5.05
N LYS A 219 -1.90 17.00 -5.77
CA LYS A 219 -1.12 17.55 -6.88
C LYS A 219 -1.03 16.53 -8.01
N PRO A 220 -1.15 16.96 -9.28
CA PRO A 220 -0.91 16.08 -10.40
C PRO A 220 0.55 15.61 -10.41
N PHE A 221 0.76 14.35 -10.76
CA PHE A 221 2.10 13.82 -10.97
C PHE A 221 2.80 14.52 -12.13
N ALA A 222 4.03 14.96 -11.90
CA ALA A 222 4.93 15.46 -12.93
C ALA A 222 6.12 14.49 -13.09
N GLN A 223 6.32 14.00 -14.30
CA GLN A 223 7.48 13.16 -14.62
C GLN A 223 8.76 13.99 -14.55
N THR A 224 9.78 13.43 -13.92
CA THR A 224 11.11 14.02 -13.69
C THR A 224 12.24 13.10 -14.15
N VAL A 225 12.05 11.77 -14.13
CA VAL A 225 13.02 10.83 -14.70
C VAL A 225 12.92 10.84 -16.22
N GLY A 226 14.07 11.04 -16.86
CA GLY A 226 14.23 11.04 -18.30
C GLY A 226 14.92 9.79 -18.85
N LEU A 227 15.08 9.78 -20.16
CA LEU A 227 15.87 8.79 -20.87
C LEU A 227 17.36 9.14 -20.80
N GLU A 228 18.22 8.13 -20.81
CA GLU A 228 19.67 8.34 -20.89
C GLU A 228 20.03 9.09 -22.19
N GLY A 229 21.01 10.00 -22.12
CA GLY A 229 21.40 10.83 -23.27
C GLY A 229 20.43 11.97 -23.63
N SER A 230 19.25 12.06 -23.01
CA SER A 230 18.25 13.12 -23.25
C SER A 230 18.10 14.04 -22.03
N ARG A 231 19.20 14.66 -21.58
CA ARG A 231 19.21 15.49 -20.34
C ARG A 231 18.33 16.75 -20.42
N ASP A 232 17.86 17.15 -21.60
CA ASP A 232 17.14 18.42 -21.81
C ASP A 232 15.73 18.26 -22.37
N THR A 233 15.16 17.06 -22.46
CA THR A 233 13.79 16.89 -22.97
C THR A 233 12.98 15.94 -22.08
N PRO A 234 12.01 16.46 -21.31
CA PRO A 234 11.03 15.64 -20.61
C PRO A 234 10.32 14.78 -21.64
N VAL A 235 10.35 13.47 -21.45
CA VAL A 235 9.64 12.59 -22.36
C VAL A 235 8.17 12.60 -21.98
N ALA A 236 7.32 13.06 -22.90
CA ALA A 236 5.88 13.20 -22.66
C ALA A 236 5.19 11.83 -22.72
N ALA A 237 5.22 11.08 -21.62
CA ALA A 237 4.39 9.90 -21.46
C ALA A 237 3.71 9.90 -20.08
N SER A 238 2.54 10.50 -19.99
CA SER A 238 1.69 10.36 -18.81
C SER A 238 1.08 8.95 -18.81
N GLY A 239 1.30 8.15 -17.79
CA GLY A 239 0.68 6.82 -17.71
C GLY A 239 1.61 5.70 -17.28
N SER A 240 1.00 4.57 -16.90
CA SER A 240 1.76 3.32 -16.76
C SER A 240 1.91 2.72 -18.15
N PRO A 241 2.94 1.90 -18.40
CA PRO A 241 3.01 1.09 -19.61
C PRO A 241 1.69 0.33 -19.80
N ALA A 242 1.30 0.09 -21.05
CA ALA A 242 0.18 -0.80 -21.32
C ALA A 242 0.47 -2.19 -20.69
N THR A 243 -0.56 -2.86 -20.17
CA THR A 243 -0.40 -4.23 -19.64
C THR A 243 -0.63 -5.23 -20.76
N ALA A 244 0.31 -6.17 -20.96
CA ALA A 244 0.15 -7.25 -21.91
C ALA A 244 -1.01 -8.17 -21.52
N ALA A 245 -1.77 -8.64 -22.52
CA ALA A 245 -2.77 -9.68 -22.30
C ALA A 245 -2.10 -10.97 -21.75
N GLN A 246 -2.85 -11.70 -20.92
CA GLN A 246 -2.37 -12.93 -20.28
C GLN A 246 -3.06 -14.15 -20.90
N PRO A 247 -2.35 -15.25 -21.22
CA PRO A 247 -0.89 -15.42 -21.10
C PRO A 247 -0.10 -14.55 -22.09
N VAL A 248 1.09 -14.11 -21.69
CA VAL A 248 1.92 -13.23 -22.55
C VAL A 248 2.57 -14.02 -23.68
N ASP A 249 2.24 -13.68 -24.91
CA ASP A 249 3.04 -14.02 -26.09
C ASP A 249 3.92 -12.81 -26.48
N ILE A 250 5.23 -12.92 -26.27
CA ILE A 250 6.18 -11.84 -26.56
C ILE A 250 6.19 -11.48 -28.06
N ALA A 251 6.00 -12.46 -28.95
CA ALA A 251 6.01 -12.22 -30.39
C ALA A 251 4.79 -11.41 -30.86
N SER A 252 3.72 -11.41 -30.06
CA SER A 252 2.51 -10.62 -30.31
C SER A 252 2.59 -9.18 -29.78
N LEU A 253 3.63 -8.83 -29.01
CA LEU A 253 3.76 -7.48 -28.47
C LEU A 253 4.03 -6.48 -29.60
N PRO A 254 3.45 -5.26 -29.50
CA PRO A 254 3.68 -4.24 -30.52
C PRO A 254 5.16 -3.87 -30.58
N VAL A 255 5.70 -3.83 -31.80
CA VAL A 255 7.06 -3.32 -32.03
C VAL A 255 7.03 -1.80 -31.85
N SER A 256 7.80 -1.31 -30.89
CA SER A 256 7.92 0.13 -30.66
C SER A 256 8.57 0.82 -31.86
N THR A 257 8.01 1.94 -32.27
CA THR A 257 8.59 2.85 -33.28
C THR A 257 9.33 4.02 -32.64
N ALA A 258 9.42 4.06 -31.30
CA ALA A 258 10.15 5.09 -30.58
C ALA A 258 11.66 4.97 -30.85
N ALA A 259 12.33 6.10 -31.07
CA ALA A 259 13.78 6.12 -31.13
C ALA A 259 14.35 5.78 -29.76
N LEU A 260 15.07 4.65 -29.66
CA LEU A 260 15.72 4.24 -28.43
C LEU A 260 17.07 4.96 -28.28
N PRO A 261 17.38 5.54 -27.11
CA PRO A 261 18.73 6.02 -26.84
C PRO A 261 19.72 4.83 -26.79
N PRO A 262 21.04 5.08 -26.80
CA PRO A 262 22.02 4.04 -26.50
C PRO A 262 21.71 3.35 -25.18
N PHE A 263 22.00 2.05 -25.10
CA PHE A 263 21.92 1.33 -23.83
C PHE A 263 22.94 1.92 -22.84
N PRO A 264 22.59 2.09 -21.55
CA PRO A 264 21.31 1.83 -20.89
C PRO A 264 20.25 2.92 -21.18
N TYR A 265 18.96 2.57 -21.25
CA TYR A 265 17.92 3.49 -21.74
C TYR A 265 17.41 4.54 -20.74
N LEU A 266 17.52 4.30 -19.43
CA LEU A 266 16.83 5.07 -18.39
C LEU A 266 17.81 5.75 -17.45
N ALA A 267 17.67 7.07 -17.24
CA ALA A 267 18.55 7.83 -16.36
C ALA A 267 18.27 7.59 -14.87
N TYR A 268 19.24 7.96 -14.01
CA TYR A 268 18.96 8.19 -12.59
C TYR A 268 18.00 9.39 -12.40
N PRO A 269 17.30 9.49 -11.26
CA PRO A 269 16.50 10.67 -10.97
C PRO A 269 17.35 11.95 -10.97
N PRO A 270 16.82 13.08 -11.49
CA PRO A 270 17.54 14.33 -11.49
C PRO A 270 17.85 14.77 -10.06
N GLY A 271 19.03 15.36 -9.85
CA GLY A 271 19.48 15.84 -8.54
C GLY A 271 20.01 14.75 -7.60
N LEU A 272 20.00 13.47 -7.99
CA LEU A 272 20.61 12.40 -7.19
C LEU A 272 22.13 12.53 -7.21
N HIS A 273 22.74 12.72 -6.04
CA HIS A 273 24.20 12.79 -5.89
C HIS A 273 24.91 11.52 -6.38
N GLU A 274 26.05 11.68 -7.04
CA GLU A 274 26.83 10.58 -7.63
C GLU A 274 27.20 9.50 -6.60
N GLY A 275 27.59 9.88 -5.37
CA GLY A 275 27.88 8.93 -4.30
C GLY A 275 26.66 8.12 -3.80
N SER A 276 25.46 8.39 -4.33
CA SER A 276 24.22 7.64 -4.07
C SER A 276 23.76 6.81 -5.27
N GLN A 277 24.55 6.81 -6.36
CA GLN A 277 24.30 6.05 -7.57
C GLN A 277 25.13 4.77 -7.52
N PHE A 278 24.46 3.62 -7.52
CA PHE A 278 25.11 2.32 -7.54
C PHE A 278 24.76 1.61 -8.84
N THR A 279 25.73 1.51 -9.75
CA THR A 279 25.58 0.83 -11.05
C THR A 279 26.41 -0.44 -11.05
N ARG A 280 25.82 -1.53 -11.55
CA ARG A 280 26.54 -2.73 -11.97
C ARG A 280 26.29 -2.95 -13.45
N HIS A 281 27.36 -3.09 -14.21
CA HIS A 281 27.32 -3.28 -15.65
C HIS A 281 28.02 -4.56 -16.06
N ALA A 282 27.41 -5.31 -16.96
CA ALA A 282 27.98 -6.46 -17.61
C ALA A 282 27.71 -6.38 -19.12
N ASN A 283 28.76 -6.48 -19.93
CA ASN A 283 28.64 -6.47 -21.40
C ASN A 283 27.82 -7.66 -21.92
N PHE A 284 27.86 -8.79 -21.20
CA PHE A 284 27.08 -9.98 -21.49
C PHE A 284 26.84 -10.79 -20.22
N ASP A 285 25.59 -10.97 -19.82
CA ASP A 285 25.16 -11.81 -18.70
C ASP A 285 23.71 -12.30 -18.91
N ALA A 286 23.22 -13.18 -18.03
CA ALA A 286 21.86 -13.70 -18.03
C ALA A 286 21.08 -13.25 -16.78
N VAL A 287 19.88 -12.69 -16.98
CA VAL A 287 18.98 -12.31 -15.88
C VAL A 287 17.63 -12.99 -16.05
N SER A 288 17.11 -13.57 -14.96
CA SER A 288 15.75 -14.09 -14.92
C SER A 288 14.75 -12.99 -14.60
N ILE A 289 13.77 -12.79 -15.47
CA ILE A 289 12.66 -11.84 -15.30
C ILE A 289 11.31 -12.56 -15.31
N ILE A 290 10.30 -11.95 -14.70
CA ILE A 290 8.94 -12.50 -14.69
C ILE A 290 8.19 -12.07 -15.95
N VAL A 291 7.71 -13.04 -16.73
CA VAL A 291 6.84 -12.83 -17.89
C VAL A 291 5.56 -13.65 -17.67
N GLY A 292 4.41 -12.97 -17.61
CA GLY A 292 3.17 -13.55 -17.12
C GLY A 292 3.34 -14.07 -15.69
N ASN A 293 3.23 -15.39 -15.52
CA ASN A 293 3.40 -16.12 -14.27
C ASN A 293 4.64 -17.04 -14.28
N GLN A 294 5.60 -16.82 -15.17
CA GLN A 294 6.79 -17.65 -15.31
C GLN A 294 8.08 -16.84 -15.27
N LEU A 295 9.20 -17.49 -14.90
CA LEU A 295 10.53 -16.93 -15.09
C LEU A 295 11.01 -17.17 -16.53
N ARG A 296 11.59 -16.13 -17.13
CA ARG A 296 12.28 -16.19 -18.41
C ARG A 296 13.70 -15.68 -18.23
N SER A 297 14.68 -16.47 -18.65
CA SER A 297 16.06 -16.02 -18.75
C SER A 297 16.22 -15.12 -19.97
N VAL A 298 16.88 -13.98 -19.80
CA VAL A 298 17.24 -13.04 -20.86
C VAL A 298 18.74 -12.85 -20.82
N GLU A 299 19.39 -13.11 -21.96
CA GLU A 299 20.84 -12.96 -22.13
C GLU A 299 21.14 -11.70 -22.96
N GLY A 300 22.18 -10.96 -22.57
CA GLY A 300 22.61 -9.78 -23.30
C GLY A 300 23.40 -8.81 -22.43
N GLU A 301 23.50 -7.56 -22.87
CA GLU A 301 24.08 -6.47 -22.08
C GLU A 301 23.15 -6.15 -20.88
N VAL A 302 23.69 -6.18 -19.66
CA VAL A 302 22.92 -6.07 -18.42
C VAL A 302 23.45 -4.91 -17.58
N GLU A 303 22.56 -3.99 -17.22
CA GLU A 303 22.85 -2.94 -16.27
C GLU A 303 21.81 -2.92 -15.13
N THR A 304 22.29 -2.94 -13.89
CA THR A 304 21.48 -2.78 -12.69
C THR A 304 21.81 -1.46 -12.01
N ARG A 305 20.78 -0.64 -11.77
CA ARG A 305 20.89 0.62 -11.04
C ARG A 305 20.15 0.52 -9.71
N THR A 306 20.81 0.93 -8.63
CA THR A 306 20.22 1.04 -7.29
C THR A 306 20.55 2.41 -6.72
N PHE A 307 19.61 2.99 -5.99
CA PHE A 307 19.82 4.26 -5.28
C PHE A 307 18.88 4.37 -4.06
N PRO A 308 19.29 5.06 -2.98
CA PRO A 308 18.41 5.35 -1.86
C PRO A 308 17.35 6.39 -2.26
N ILE A 309 16.08 6.01 -2.18
CA ILE A 309 14.93 6.88 -2.52
C ILE A 309 14.96 8.21 -1.74
N LYS A 310 15.39 8.17 -0.47
CA LYS A 310 15.58 9.37 0.38
C LYS A 310 16.58 10.38 -0.21
N ASN A 311 17.62 9.90 -0.89
CA ASN A 311 18.65 10.77 -1.48
C ASN A 311 18.20 11.33 -2.84
N ALA A 312 17.16 10.74 -3.46
CA ALA A 312 16.52 11.26 -4.66
C ALA A 312 15.41 12.28 -4.35
N ASN A 313 15.06 12.50 -3.07
CA ASN A 313 13.92 13.32 -2.65
C ASN A 313 12.59 12.90 -3.34
N LEU A 314 12.42 11.60 -3.59
CA LEU A 314 11.22 11.03 -4.17
C LEU A 314 10.59 10.05 -3.18
N SER A 315 9.31 9.72 -3.37
CA SER A 315 8.71 8.56 -2.71
C SER A 315 8.92 7.29 -3.54
N ALA A 316 8.68 6.11 -2.95
CA ALA A 316 8.67 4.86 -3.71
C ALA A 316 7.61 4.88 -4.83
N TRP A 317 6.46 5.48 -4.56
CA TRP A 317 5.41 5.68 -5.56
C TRP A 317 5.87 6.62 -6.68
N ALA A 318 6.46 7.77 -6.32
CA ALA A 318 6.95 8.73 -7.30
C ALA A 318 8.06 8.12 -8.18
N VAL A 319 9.01 7.38 -7.60
CA VAL A 319 10.05 6.63 -8.34
C VAL A 319 9.40 5.66 -9.32
N ARG A 320 8.51 4.78 -8.84
CA ARG A 320 7.82 3.82 -9.70
C ARG A 320 7.08 4.52 -10.83
N ARG A 321 6.36 5.60 -10.52
CA ARG A 321 5.57 6.33 -11.51
C ARG A 321 6.43 6.99 -12.59
N ASN A 322 7.57 7.53 -12.18
CA ASN A 322 8.57 8.09 -13.07
C ASN A 322 9.12 7.06 -14.07
N TYR A 323 9.55 5.89 -13.57
CA TYR A 323 10.11 4.85 -14.43
C TYR A 323 9.04 4.16 -15.29
N GLU A 324 7.82 3.98 -14.78
CA GLU A 324 6.69 3.51 -15.58
C GLU A 324 6.39 4.46 -16.76
N ALA A 325 6.37 5.76 -16.51
CA ALA A 325 6.19 6.78 -17.54
C ALA A 325 7.33 6.73 -18.59
N ALA A 326 8.59 6.66 -18.14
CA ALA A 326 9.74 6.55 -19.04
C ALA A 326 9.72 5.27 -19.90
N VAL A 327 9.37 4.12 -19.31
CA VAL A 327 9.21 2.85 -20.04
C VAL A 327 8.08 2.93 -21.05
N LYS A 328 6.93 3.53 -20.68
CA LYS A 328 5.82 3.76 -21.62
C LYS A 328 6.26 4.61 -22.81
N ALA A 329 7.08 5.62 -22.59
CA ALA A 329 7.57 6.47 -23.66
C ALA A 329 8.46 5.75 -24.67
N LEU A 330 9.17 4.72 -24.23
CA LEU A 330 9.94 3.82 -25.10
C LEU A 330 9.04 2.82 -25.86
N GLY A 331 7.71 2.90 -25.69
CA GLY A 331 6.75 1.92 -26.20
C GLY A 331 6.73 0.62 -25.39
N GLY A 332 7.27 0.63 -24.18
CA GLY A 332 7.30 -0.53 -23.30
C GLY A 332 5.92 -0.98 -22.85
N VAL A 333 5.80 -2.29 -22.58
CA VAL A 333 4.58 -2.96 -22.10
C VAL A 333 4.92 -3.70 -20.82
N LYS A 334 4.05 -3.61 -19.80
CA LYS A 334 4.18 -4.41 -18.58
C LYS A 334 3.85 -5.87 -18.91
N VAL A 335 4.81 -6.76 -18.68
CA VAL A 335 4.71 -8.18 -19.05
C VAL A 335 4.45 -9.13 -17.87
N ASN A 336 4.63 -8.71 -16.62
CA ASN A 336 4.40 -9.57 -15.46
C ASN A 336 2.94 -9.53 -15.00
N ALA A 337 2.36 -10.72 -14.74
CA ALA A 337 1.06 -10.87 -14.08
C ALA A 337 1.20 -10.94 -12.55
N VAL A 338 2.33 -11.45 -12.06
CA VAL A 338 2.61 -11.64 -10.63
C VAL A 338 3.89 -10.91 -10.19
N GLY A 339 4.06 -10.77 -8.88
CA GLY A 339 5.29 -10.29 -8.25
C GLY A 339 6.27 -11.42 -7.94
N PRO A 340 7.54 -11.11 -7.63
CA PRO A 340 8.53 -12.10 -7.20
C PRO A 340 8.18 -12.83 -5.88
N GLU A 341 7.26 -12.29 -5.10
CA GLU A 341 6.75 -12.86 -3.85
C GLU A 341 5.62 -13.89 -4.05
N ASP A 342 5.15 -14.08 -5.29
CA ASP A 342 4.05 -14.99 -5.59
C ASP A 342 4.39 -16.44 -5.24
N GLN A 343 3.51 -17.09 -4.45
CA GLN A 343 3.78 -18.42 -3.92
C GLN A 343 3.81 -19.49 -5.02
N ALA A 344 2.97 -19.38 -6.05
CA ALA A 344 2.96 -20.35 -7.14
C ALA A 344 4.23 -20.22 -7.99
N LEU A 345 4.67 -18.99 -8.27
CA LEU A 345 5.93 -18.71 -8.94
C LEU A 345 7.12 -19.25 -8.12
N LEU A 346 7.15 -18.99 -6.82
CA LEU A 346 8.22 -19.46 -5.93
C LEU A 346 8.26 -20.99 -5.87
N ALA A 347 7.12 -21.66 -5.68
CA ALA A 347 7.03 -23.10 -5.61
C ALA A 347 7.52 -23.77 -6.91
N ALA A 348 7.11 -23.22 -8.05
CA ALA A 348 7.50 -23.72 -9.38
C ALA A 348 9.02 -23.62 -9.67
N ASN A 349 9.74 -22.72 -8.98
CA ASN A 349 11.14 -22.40 -9.30
C ASN A 349 12.14 -22.69 -8.17
N THR A 350 11.68 -22.97 -6.94
CA THR A 350 12.56 -23.22 -5.79
C THR A 350 12.48 -24.65 -5.25
N GLY A 351 11.57 -25.48 -5.76
CA GLY A 351 11.42 -26.88 -5.34
C GLY A 351 10.97 -27.04 -3.89
N LYS A 352 10.33 -26.02 -3.32
CA LYS A 352 9.72 -26.00 -1.98
C LYS A 352 8.23 -25.74 -2.08
#